data_AF-A0A3S0Z6L9-F1
#
_entry.id   AF-A0A3S0Z6L9-F1
#
_cell.length_a   1.000
_cell.length_b   1.000
_cell.length_c   1.000
_cell.angle_alpha   90.00
_cell.angle_beta   90.00
_cell.angle_gamma   90.00
#
_symmetry.space_group_name_H-M   'P 1'
#
loop_
_entity.id
_entity.type
_entity.pdbx_description
1 polymer ?
#
loop_
_entity_poly.entity_id
_entity_poly.type
_entity_poly.pdbx_seq_one_letter_code
_entity_poly.pdbx_strand_id
1 'polypeptide(L)'
;MPSCIPKKASPLPCRKGFKPVGTQCYRFVRDPVDWHSAALYCGAHGAGLARYDSYVDMSLDDFYKMVPKLILKLQAHNTTISCKAGASCDIPEGKVGLSVEVNDKTKAEECEGKVALSADMKNVLVKTGCSAEIFKVSVVDQKVYESPKPVVTWVGGNTKVLKVGERSGQTPYQVDAPRMAPAASNSTQGCFMALLHNGTKLDLQPNPDCNDKLPFICGYDNRVDYD
;
A
#
# COMPACT_ATOMS: atom_id res chain seq x y z
N MET A 1 -16.38 -15.74 41.09
CA MET A 1 -16.16 -14.60 40.18
C MET A 1 -16.19 -15.14 38.76
N PRO A 2 -17.10 -14.70 37.87
CA PRO A 2 -17.10 -15.17 36.49
C PRO A 2 -15.88 -14.60 35.75
N SER A 3 -15.09 -15.50 35.18
CA SER A 3 -13.93 -15.21 34.35
C SER A 3 -14.37 -14.45 33.09
N CYS A 4 -13.92 -13.21 32.93
CA CYS A 4 -14.03 -12.47 31.67
C CYS A 4 -12.94 -12.97 30.73
N ILE A 5 -13.19 -14.08 30.04
CA ILE A 5 -12.36 -14.47 28.90
C ILE A 5 -12.74 -13.52 27.76
N PRO A 6 -11.85 -12.63 27.28
CA PRO A 6 -12.15 -11.79 26.14
C PRO A 6 -12.41 -12.70 24.93
N LYS A 7 -13.65 -12.68 24.42
CA LYS A 7 -13.96 -13.34 23.15
C LYS A 7 -13.03 -12.77 22.10
N LYS A 8 -12.27 -13.63 21.43
CA LYS A 8 -11.39 -13.27 20.31
C LYS A 8 -12.25 -12.54 19.28
N ALA A 9 -12.18 -11.21 19.25
CA ALA A 9 -12.98 -10.41 18.34
C ALA A 9 -12.55 -10.74 16.91
N SER A 10 -13.49 -11.24 16.11
CA SER A 10 -13.29 -11.47 14.68
C SER A 10 -12.97 -10.14 14.00
N PRO A 11 -11.97 -10.06 13.11
CA PRO A 11 -11.64 -8.82 12.42
C PRO A 11 -12.86 -8.28 11.64
N LEU A 12 -13.25 -7.04 11.90
CA LEU A 12 -14.31 -6.37 11.14
C LEU A 12 -13.83 -6.02 9.72
N PRO A 13 -14.73 -5.95 8.72
CA PRO A 13 -14.39 -5.47 7.39
C PRO A 13 -13.78 -4.07 7.45
N CYS A 14 -12.78 -3.81 6.60
CA CYS A 14 -12.20 -2.47 6.52
C CYS A 14 -13.19 -1.45 5.96
N ARG A 15 -13.11 -0.21 6.46
CA ARG A 15 -13.82 0.95 5.93
C ARG A 15 -13.45 1.16 4.46
N LYS A 16 -14.35 1.78 3.71
CA LYS A 16 -14.17 2.05 2.27
C LYS A 16 -12.84 2.77 2.03
N GLY A 17 -12.05 2.24 1.09
CA GLY A 17 -10.74 2.79 0.71
C GLY A 17 -9.56 2.25 1.53
N PHE A 18 -9.80 1.49 2.59
CA PHE A 18 -8.76 0.75 3.32
C PHE A 18 -8.67 -0.70 2.83
N LYS A 19 -7.48 -1.28 2.91
CA LYS A 19 -7.18 -2.66 2.55
C LYS A 19 -6.90 -3.48 3.80
N PRO A 20 -7.57 -4.63 3.98
CA PRO A 20 -7.31 -5.51 5.12
C PRO A 20 -5.97 -6.22 4.95
N VAL A 21 -5.13 -6.19 5.98
CA VAL A 21 -3.91 -6.98 6.10
C VAL A 21 -3.84 -7.53 7.52
N GLY A 22 -4.19 -8.81 7.69
CA GLY A 22 -4.31 -9.43 9.00
C GLY A 22 -5.41 -8.80 9.86
N THR A 23 -5.02 -8.15 10.96
CA THR A 23 -5.93 -7.45 11.91
C THR A 23 -5.85 -5.92 11.79
N GLN A 24 -5.25 -5.45 10.70
CA GLN A 24 -5.06 -4.03 10.44
C GLN A 24 -5.69 -3.66 9.10
N CYS A 25 -6.13 -2.42 9.01
CA CYS A 25 -6.66 -1.82 7.79
C CYS A 25 -5.77 -0.66 7.39
N TYR A 26 -5.23 -0.70 6.18
CA TYR A 26 -4.30 0.32 5.69
C TYR A 26 -4.80 1.05 4.45
N ARG A 27 -4.42 2.32 4.32
CA ARG A 27 -4.67 3.12 3.13
C ARG A 27 -3.43 3.91 2.76
N PHE A 28 -2.96 3.73 1.53
CA PHE A 28 -1.91 4.56 0.95
C PHE A 28 -2.54 5.84 0.38
N VAL A 29 -2.01 6.99 0.76
CA VAL A 29 -2.41 8.31 0.25
C VAL A 29 -1.23 8.88 -0.53
N ARG A 30 -1.45 9.12 -1.81
CA ARG A 30 -0.41 9.54 -2.76
C ARG A 30 -0.08 11.02 -2.64
N ASP A 31 -1.08 11.85 -2.36
CA ASP A 31 -0.94 13.29 -2.45
C ASP A 31 -0.03 13.78 -1.32
N PRO A 32 1.15 14.35 -1.66
CA PRO A 32 2.20 14.55 -0.69
C PRO A 32 1.89 15.76 0.19
N VAL A 33 2.07 15.60 1.51
CA VAL A 33 1.85 16.64 2.51
C VAL A 33 2.95 16.56 3.57
N ASP A 34 3.05 17.57 4.44
CA ASP A 34 3.92 17.50 5.62
C ASP A 34 3.39 16.47 6.62
N TRP A 35 4.26 16.04 7.53
CA TRP A 35 3.94 14.96 8.47
C TRP A 35 2.72 15.29 9.34
N HIS A 36 2.59 16.55 9.78
CA HIS A 36 1.45 16.94 10.62
C HIS A 36 0.14 16.86 9.85
N SER A 37 0.10 17.43 8.65
CA SER A 37 -1.07 17.39 7.77
C SER A 37 -1.45 15.94 7.44
N ALA A 38 -0.48 15.05 7.26
CA ALA A 38 -0.73 13.61 7.08
C ALA A 38 -1.40 12.98 8.31
N ALA A 39 -0.92 13.30 9.52
CA ALA A 39 -1.50 12.82 10.76
C ALA A 39 -2.95 13.30 10.95
N LEU A 40 -3.22 14.59 10.69
CA LEU A 40 -4.56 15.16 10.74
C LEU A 40 -5.48 14.49 9.70
N TYR A 41 -5.00 14.28 8.48
CA TYR A 41 -5.77 13.63 7.42
C TYR A 41 -6.21 12.21 7.85
N CYS A 42 -5.28 11.40 8.36
CA CYS A 42 -5.62 10.06 8.84
C CYS A 42 -6.62 10.12 10.00
N GLY A 43 -6.41 11.05 10.94
CA GLY A 43 -7.32 11.30 12.08
C GLY A 43 -8.74 11.64 11.64
N ALA A 44 -8.89 12.51 10.63
CA ALA A 44 -10.20 12.87 10.06
C ALA A 44 -10.93 11.66 9.42
N HIS A 45 -10.21 10.60 9.07
CA HIS A 45 -10.76 9.35 8.54
C HIS A 45 -10.92 8.27 9.63
N GLY A 46 -10.80 8.65 10.90
CA GLY A 46 -10.87 7.76 12.05
C GLY A 46 -9.76 6.71 12.06
N ALA A 47 -8.57 7.06 11.58
CA ALA A 47 -7.36 6.25 11.55
C ALA A 47 -6.19 7.05 12.13
N GLY A 48 -5.03 6.40 12.33
CA GLY A 48 -3.77 7.10 12.59
C GLY A 48 -2.84 7.00 11.37
N LEU A 49 -1.72 7.72 11.40
CA LEU A 49 -0.58 7.30 10.58
C LEU A 49 -0.20 5.87 10.96
N ALA A 50 0.07 5.03 9.97
CA ALA A 50 0.40 3.62 10.18
C ALA A 50 1.60 3.50 11.10
N ARG A 51 1.49 2.61 12.09
CA ARG A 51 2.50 2.44 13.15
C ARG A 51 3.36 1.22 12.88
N TYR A 52 4.47 1.13 13.60
CA TYR A 52 5.35 -0.03 13.62
C TYR A 52 5.90 -0.24 15.04
N ASP A 53 4.98 -0.45 15.99
CA ASP A 53 5.25 -0.34 17.43
C ASP A 53 5.15 -1.67 18.18
N SER A 54 4.42 -2.63 17.62
CA SER A 54 4.13 -3.93 18.22
C SER A 54 4.02 -5.03 17.15
N TYR A 55 4.02 -6.29 17.55
CA TYR A 55 3.85 -7.42 16.63
C TYR A 55 2.58 -7.35 15.76
N VAL A 56 1.54 -6.64 16.22
CA VAL A 56 0.31 -6.41 15.45
C VAL A 56 0.61 -5.51 14.22
N ASP A 57 1.53 -4.57 14.38
CA ASP A 57 1.92 -3.59 13.38
C ASP A 57 2.88 -4.15 12.32
N MET A 58 3.45 -5.35 12.53
CA MET A 58 4.28 -6.03 11.51
C MET A 58 3.54 -6.28 10.20
N SER A 59 2.20 -6.29 10.23
CA SER A 59 1.36 -6.34 9.03
C SER A 59 1.59 -5.14 8.09
N LEU A 60 2.19 -4.05 8.57
CA LEU A 60 2.61 -2.93 7.74
C LEU A 60 3.65 -3.36 6.71
N ASP A 61 4.54 -4.31 7.01
CA ASP A 61 5.54 -4.82 6.05
C ASP A 61 4.87 -5.38 4.81
N ASP A 62 3.85 -6.20 5.01
CA ASP A 62 3.11 -6.85 3.94
C ASP A 62 2.26 -5.84 3.15
N PHE A 63 1.70 -4.83 3.84
CA PHE A 63 1.05 -3.72 3.15
C PHE A 63 2.04 -2.92 2.30
N TYR A 64 3.21 -2.60 2.84
CA TYR A 64 4.21 -1.75 2.19
C TYR A 64 4.79 -2.42 0.93
N LYS A 65 4.99 -3.75 0.96
CA LYS A 65 5.38 -4.54 -0.23
C LYS A 65 4.38 -4.41 -1.39
N MET A 66 3.10 -4.09 -1.11
CA MET A 66 2.09 -3.84 -2.14
C MET A 66 2.12 -2.41 -2.69
N VAL A 67 2.71 -1.44 -1.99
CA VAL A 67 2.68 -0.01 -2.35
C VAL A 67 3.24 0.27 -3.76
N PRO A 68 4.40 -0.29 -4.18
CA PRO A 68 4.89 -0.10 -5.55
C PRO A 68 3.86 -0.53 -6.61
N LYS A 69 3.22 -1.69 -6.40
CA LYS A 69 2.17 -2.19 -7.30
C LYS A 69 0.92 -1.30 -7.29
N LEU A 70 0.55 -0.74 -6.13
CA LEU A 70 -0.56 0.22 -6.04
C LEU A 70 -0.27 1.51 -6.81
N ILE A 71 0.96 2.03 -6.73
CA ILE A 71 1.38 3.22 -7.50
C ILE A 71 1.32 2.92 -8.99
N LEU A 72 1.86 1.78 -9.43
CA LEU A 72 1.78 1.37 -10.83
C LEU A 72 0.33 1.30 -11.32
N LYS A 73 -0.58 0.74 -10.52
CA LYS A 73 -2.02 0.69 -10.84
C LYS A 73 -2.67 2.07 -10.93
N LEU A 74 -2.25 3.04 -10.13
CA LEU A 74 -2.76 4.42 -10.20
C LEU A 74 -2.27 5.20 -11.42
N GLN A 75 -1.11 4.82 -11.96
CA GLN A 75 -0.55 5.39 -13.20
C GLN A 75 -0.94 4.61 -14.45
N ALA A 76 -1.58 3.45 -14.26
CA ALA A 76 -2.01 2.62 -15.36
C ALA A 76 -3.18 3.24 -16.10
N HIS A 77 -3.21 3.02 -17.40
CA HIS A 77 -4.35 3.31 -18.26
C HIS A 77 -4.80 2.04 -18.96
N ASN A 78 -6.08 1.97 -19.29
CA ASN A 78 -6.60 0.82 -20.02
C ASN A 78 -6.43 1.06 -21.52
N THR A 79 -5.96 0.02 -22.22
CA THR A 79 -5.98 -0.07 -23.68
C THR A 79 -6.70 -1.33 -24.11
N THR A 80 -7.07 -1.42 -25.39
CA THR A 80 -7.67 -2.60 -25.98
C THR A 80 -6.71 -3.23 -26.97
N ILE A 81 -6.53 -4.54 -26.90
CA ILE A 81 -5.67 -5.31 -27.79
C ILE A 81 -6.53 -6.36 -28.49
N SER A 82 -6.39 -6.43 -29.82
CA SER A 82 -6.99 -7.50 -30.62
C SER A 82 -6.04 -8.69 -30.64
N CYS A 83 -6.51 -9.85 -30.18
CA CYS A 83 -5.70 -11.07 -30.15
C CYS A 83 -6.53 -12.32 -30.44
N LYS A 84 -5.98 -13.25 -31.23
CA LYS A 84 -6.68 -14.48 -31.60
C LYS A 84 -6.35 -15.62 -30.64
N ALA A 85 -7.25 -16.59 -30.55
CA ALA A 85 -7.01 -17.82 -29.82
C ALA A 85 -5.73 -18.52 -30.30
N GLY A 86 -4.88 -18.95 -29.36
CA GLY A 86 -3.58 -19.58 -29.65
C GLY A 86 -2.47 -18.61 -30.04
N ALA A 87 -2.70 -17.30 -30.01
CA ALA A 87 -1.70 -16.30 -30.38
C ALA A 87 -1.03 -15.63 -29.16
N SER A 88 0.12 -15.02 -29.43
CA SER A 88 0.77 -14.02 -28.58
C SER A 88 0.65 -12.69 -29.31
N CYS A 89 0.12 -11.67 -28.64
CA CYS A 89 -0.10 -10.36 -29.24
C CYS A 89 0.61 -9.28 -28.44
N ASP A 90 1.35 -8.44 -29.15
CA ASP A 90 2.17 -7.41 -28.55
C ASP A 90 1.34 -6.34 -27.84
N ILE A 91 1.82 -5.95 -26.67
CA ILE A 91 1.39 -4.72 -26.00
C ILE A 91 2.06 -3.53 -26.73
N PRO A 92 1.38 -2.37 -26.84
CA PRO A 92 1.95 -1.20 -27.51
C PRO A 92 3.39 -0.89 -27.08
N GLU A 93 4.22 -0.51 -28.03
CA GLU A 93 5.64 -0.23 -27.80
C GLU A 93 5.85 0.80 -26.67
N GLY A 94 6.87 0.56 -25.85
CA GLY A 94 7.17 1.42 -24.70
C GLY A 94 6.20 1.28 -23.52
N LYS A 95 5.26 0.32 -23.56
CA LYS A 95 4.35 0.00 -22.47
C LYS A 95 4.62 -1.40 -21.89
N VAL A 96 4.17 -1.61 -20.66
CA VAL A 96 4.18 -2.89 -19.95
C VAL A 96 2.77 -3.18 -19.42
N GLY A 97 2.30 -4.42 -19.59
CA GLY A 97 1.02 -4.88 -19.07
C GLY A 97 1.05 -5.12 -17.57
N LEU A 98 0.01 -4.70 -16.86
CA LEU A 98 -0.19 -4.96 -15.43
C LEU A 98 -1.31 -5.98 -15.16
N SER A 99 -2.33 -6.00 -16.03
CA SER A 99 -3.40 -6.99 -16.02
C SER A 99 -4.06 -7.07 -17.40
N VAL A 100 -4.69 -8.20 -17.68
CA VAL A 100 -5.48 -8.45 -18.88
C VAL A 100 -6.83 -9.04 -18.48
N GLU A 101 -7.88 -8.54 -19.12
CA GLU A 101 -9.26 -8.98 -18.93
C GLU A 101 -9.95 -9.09 -20.28
N VAL A 102 -10.92 -9.99 -20.39
CA VAL A 102 -11.76 -10.10 -21.59
C VAL A 102 -12.67 -8.88 -21.66
N ASN A 103 -12.69 -8.18 -22.80
CA ASN A 103 -13.51 -6.98 -22.94
C ASN A 103 -15.01 -7.32 -23.04
N ASP A 104 -15.34 -8.44 -23.69
CA ASP A 104 -16.70 -8.96 -23.81
C ASP A 104 -17.06 -9.85 -22.62
N LYS A 105 -17.91 -9.34 -21.72
CA LYS A 105 -18.33 -10.06 -20.51
C LYS A 105 -19.04 -11.39 -20.80
N THR A 106 -19.68 -11.53 -21.96
CA THR A 106 -20.39 -12.78 -22.32
C THR A 106 -19.42 -13.93 -22.60
N LYS A 107 -18.16 -13.61 -22.94
CA LYS A 107 -17.08 -14.56 -23.23
C LYS A 107 -16.09 -14.71 -22.07
N ALA A 108 -16.27 -13.96 -20.98
CA ALA A 108 -15.31 -13.92 -19.87
C ALA A 108 -15.14 -15.28 -19.19
N GLU A 109 -16.24 -16.00 -18.96
CA GLU A 109 -16.24 -17.32 -18.32
C GLU A 109 -15.57 -18.39 -19.22
N GLU A 110 -15.84 -18.37 -20.53
CA GLU A 110 -15.19 -19.26 -21.49
C GLU A 110 -13.66 -19.10 -21.50
N CYS A 111 -13.19 -17.86 -21.35
CA CYS A 111 -11.80 -17.46 -21.44
C CYS A 111 -11.06 -17.45 -20.09
N GLU A 112 -11.73 -17.80 -18.99
CA GLU A 112 -11.12 -17.82 -17.66
C GLU A 112 -9.94 -18.80 -17.59
N GLY A 113 -8.80 -18.34 -17.08
CA GLY A 113 -7.55 -19.12 -17.03
C GLY A 113 -6.88 -19.40 -18.40
N LYS A 114 -7.48 -18.95 -19.50
CA LYS A 114 -6.94 -19.10 -20.87
C LYS A 114 -6.23 -17.85 -21.38
N VAL A 115 -6.36 -16.73 -20.68
CA VAL A 115 -5.74 -15.46 -21.04
C VAL A 115 -4.77 -15.05 -19.95
N ALA A 116 -3.57 -14.64 -20.32
CA ALA A 116 -2.55 -14.19 -19.39
C ALA A 116 -1.63 -13.14 -20.03
N LEU A 117 -0.84 -12.47 -19.21
CA LEU A 117 0.33 -11.72 -19.69
C LEU A 117 1.53 -12.66 -19.78
N SER A 118 2.44 -12.39 -20.71
CA SER A 118 3.75 -13.05 -20.75
C SER A 118 4.59 -12.73 -19.51
N ALA A 119 5.66 -13.52 -19.29
CA ALA A 119 6.54 -13.34 -18.14
C ALA A 119 7.24 -11.97 -18.12
N ASP A 120 7.59 -11.43 -19.29
CA ASP A 120 8.12 -10.08 -19.46
C ASP A 120 7.03 -9.00 -19.49
N MET A 121 5.75 -9.42 -19.44
CA MET A 121 4.56 -8.58 -19.49
C MET A 121 4.49 -7.65 -20.71
N LYS A 122 5.11 -8.05 -21.82
CA LYS A 122 5.06 -7.33 -23.11
C LYS A 122 4.05 -7.92 -24.09
N ASN A 123 3.46 -9.07 -23.77
CA ASN A 123 2.52 -9.76 -24.63
C ASN A 123 1.27 -10.18 -23.87
N VAL A 124 0.14 -10.20 -24.58
CA VAL A 124 -1.07 -10.91 -24.19
C VAL A 124 -1.01 -12.31 -24.80
N LEU A 125 -1.07 -13.32 -23.94
CA LEU A 125 -1.08 -14.73 -24.31
C LEU A 125 -2.52 -15.25 -24.25
N VAL A 126 -3.04 -15.74 -25.38
CA VAL A 126 -4.39 -16.32 -25.45
C VAL A 126 -4.25 -17.79 -25.82
N LYS A 127 -4.63 -18.69 -24.92
CA LYS A 127 -4.68 -20.13 -25.18
C LYS A 127 -5.84 -20.48 -26.12
N THR A 128 -5.76 -21.65 -26.74
CA THR A 128 -6.86 -22.19 -27.55
C THR A 128 -8.13 -22.37 -26.70
N GLY A 129 -9.30 -22.23 -27.34
CA GLY A 129 -10.60 -22.36 -26.68
C GLY A 129 -11.08 -21.10 -25.94
N CYS A 130 -10.54 -19.93 -26.27
CA CYS A 130 -11.10 -18.63 -25.88
C CYS A 130 -11.56 -17.91 -27.16
N SER A 131 -12.87 -17.73 -27.33
CA SER A 131 -13.49 -17.09 -28.51
C SER A 131 -13.47 -15.56 -28.49
N ALA A 132 -12.91 -14.95 -27.44
CA ALA A 132 -12.77 -13.50 -27.35
C ALA A 132 -11.63 -13.01 -28.24
N GLU A 133 -11.88 -11.93 -28.98
CA GLU A 133 -10.88 -11.31 -29.86
C GLU A 133 -10.34 -10.00 -29.30
N ILE A 134 -11.07 -9.36 -28.39
CA ILE A 134 -10.71 -8.05 -27.83
C ILE A 134 -10.49 -8.19 -26.33
N PHE A 135 -9.31 -7.78 -25.90
CA PHE A 135 -8.89 -7.80 -24.51
C PHE A 135 -8.65 -6.39 -24.01
N LYS A 136 -9.12 -6.11 -22.80
CA LYS A 136 -8.81 -4.89 -22.07
C LYS A 136 -7.54 -5.14 -21.25
N VAL A 137 -6.52 -4.34 -21.51
CA VAL A 137 -5.21 -4.47 -20.86
C VAL A 137 -4.93 -3.19 -20.09
N SER A 138 -4.64 -3.33 -18.80
CA SER A 138 -4.12 -2.23 -17.99
C SER A 138 -2.63 -2.12 -18.26
N VAL A 139 -2.17 -0.97 -18.77
CA VAL A 139 -0.78 -0.76 -19.17
C VAL A 139 -0.16 0.46 -18.47
N VAL A 140 1.16 0.45 -18.32
CA VAL A 140 1.96 1.57 -17.79
C VAL A 140 3.18 1.81 -18.69
N ASP A 141 3.75 3.01 -18.66
CA ASP A 141 5.00 3.29 -19.37
C ASP A 141 6.15 2.41 -18.86
N GLN A 142 6.92 1.84 -19.79
CA GLN A 142 8.05 0.96 -19.48
C GLN A 142 9.08 1.65 -18.58
N LYS A 143 9.36 2.94 -18.80
CA LYS A 143 10.25 3.75 -17.95
C LYS A 143 9.80 3.82 -16.48
N VAL A 144 8.48 3.83 -16.25
CA VAL A 144 7.89 3.85 -14.91
C VAL A 144 7.97 2.46 -14.28
N TYR A 145 7.79 1.41 -15.06
CA TYR A 145 7.87 0.02 -14.61
C TYR A 145 9.30 -0.41 -14.24
N GLU A 146 10.30 -0.05 -15.06
CA GLU A 146 11.70 -0.46 -14.89
C GLU A 146 12.44 0.35 -13.82
N SER A 147 11.98 1.57 -13.52
CA SER A 147 12.56 2.42 -12.49
C SER A 147 11.51 2.83 -11.46
N PRO A 148 10.98 1.88 -10.66
CA PRO A 148 10.09 2.22 -9.58
C PRO A 148 10.89 3.04 -8.57
N LYS A 149 10.59 4.33 -8.49
CA LYS A 149 11.21 5.20 -7.49
C LYS A 149 10.96 4.61 -6.10
N PRO A 150 11.98 4.55 -5.22
CA PRO A 150 11.78 4.19 -3.83
C PRO A 150 10.65 5.03 -3.26
N VAL A 151 9.60 4.37 -2.80
CA VAL A 151 8.47 5.06 -2.20
C VAL A 151 8.86 5.33 -0.76
N VAL A 152 9.07 6.60 -0.45
CA VAL A 152 9.26 7.07 0.92
C VAL A 152 7.94 7.63 1.38
N THR A 153 7.40 7.14 2.50
CA THR A 153 6.10 7.60 3.01
C THR A 153 6.17 8.01 4.47
N TRP A 154 5.34 8.97 4.87
CA TRP A 154 5.10 9.21 6.29
C TRP A 154 4.42 8.04 6.97
N VAL A 155 4.94 7.71 8.15
CA VAL A 155 4.39 6.74 9.10
C VAL A 155 4.33 7.38 10.49
N GLY A 156 3.56 6.75 11.37
CA GLY A 156 3.46 7.15 12.76
C GLY A 156 4.62 6.61 13.59
N GLY A 157 4.91 7.28 14.70
CA GLY A 157 5.76 6.76 15.76
C GLY A 157 4.99 5.90 16.75
N ASN A 158 5.47 5.84 17.99
CA ASN A 158 4.85 5.02 19.03
C ASN A 158 3.56 5.65 19.61
N THR A 159 2.89 4.87 20.47
CA THR A 159 1.63 5.25 21.15
C THR A 159 1.83 6.11 22.40
N LYS A 160 3.07 6.33 22.86
CA LYS A 160 3.33 7.03 24.11
C LYS A 160 3.38 8.52 23.85
N VAL A 161 2.28 9.21 24.16
CA VAL A 161 2.27 10.67 24.17
C VAL A 161 3.13 11.12 25.35
N LEU A 162 4.32 11.66 25.07
CA LEU A 162 5.19 12.24 26.11
C LEU A 162 4.43 13.31 26.89
N LYS A 163 4.65 13.36 28.21
CA LYS A 163 4.06 14.39 29.07
C LYS A 163 4.59 15.76 28.65
N VAL A 164 3.80 16.83 28.85
CA VAL A 164 4.17 18.20 28.45
C VAL A 164 5.56 18.62 28.94
N GLY A 165 5.94 18.23 30.17
CA GLY A 165 7.26 18.55 30.75
C GLY A 165 8.43 17.73 30.19
N GLU A 166 8.16 16.62 29.49
CA GLU A 166 9.18 15.74 28.87
C GLU A 166 9.51 16.17 27.43
N ARG A 167 8.77 17.13 26.87
CA ARG A 167 8.93 17.63 25.49
C ARG A 167 9.95 18.75 25.34
N SER A 168 10.50 19.28 26.44
CA SER A 168 11.52 20.36 26.44
C SER A 168 11.19 21.55 25.53
N GLY A 169 9.91 21.90 25.37
CA GLY A 169 9.46 22.99 24.51
C GLY A 169 9.45 22.70 22.99
N GLN A 170 9.74 21.47 22.57
CA GLN A 170 9.67 21.05 21.17
C GLN A 170 8.22 20.65 20.81
N THR A 171 7.80 21.04 19.61
CA THR A 171 6.42 21.17 19.09
C THR A 171 5.54 19.89 19.09
N PRO A 172 4.22 19.97 18.79
CA PRO A 172 3.22 18.89 18.91
C PRO A 172 3.43 17.61 18.09
N TYR A 173 4.47 17.54 17.26
CA TYR A 173 4.68 16.52 16.23
C TYR A 173 5.64 15.39 16.64
N GLN A 174 6.04 15.37 17.92
CA GLN A 174 6.96 14.38 18.45
C GLN A 174 6.20 13.16 18.94
N VAL A 175 6.16 12.15 18.09
CA VAL A 175 5.89 10.76 18.46
C VAL A 175 7.24 10.11 18.77
N ASP A 176 7.36 9.24 19.78
CA ASP A 176 8.65 8.59 19.98
C ASP A 176 8.93 7.60 18.83
N ALA A 177 10.20 7.24 18.70
CA ALA A 177 10.69 6.12 17.92
C ALA A 177 9.72 4.91 17.90
N PRO A 178 9.36 4.38 16.71
CA PRO A 178 8.67 3.09 16.62
C PRO A 178 9.51 2.02 17.34
N ARG A 179 8.96 1.33 18.35
CA ARG A 179 9.72 0.38 19.19
C ARG A 179 10.32 -0.78 18.42
N MET A 180 9.78 -1.09 17.25
CA MET A 180 10.27 -2.18 16.39
C MET A 180 11.23 -1.69 15.29
N ALA A 181 11.51 -0.39 15.20
CA ALA A 181 12.46 0.15 14.24
C ALA A 181 13.90 0.03 14.78
N PRO A 182 14.78 -0.78 14.16
CA PRO A 182 16.12 -1.04 14.69
C PRO A 182 17.05 0.19 14.67
N ALA A 183 16.75 1.19 13.84
CA ALA A 183 17.51 2.45 13.74
C ALA A 183 16.95 3.57 14.63
N ALA A 184 15.76 3.38 15.23
CA ALA A 184 15.13 4.40 16.06
C ALA A 184 15.60 4.20 17.50
N SER A 185 16.63 4.95 17.91
CA SER A 185 17.07 4.95 19.30
C SER A 185 15.93 5.50 20.18
N ASN A 186 15.84 5.03 21.43
CA ASN A 186 14.84 5.48 22.41
C ASN A 186 14.84 7.01 22.68
N SER A 187 15.83 7.76 22.17
CA SER A 187 15.93 9.22 22.31
C SER A 187 15.60 10.00 21.04
N THR A 188 15.26 9.33 19.94
CA THR A 188 15.00 9.99 18.66
C THR A 188 13.53 10.42 18.62
N GLN A 189 13.29 11.70 18.90
CA GLN A 189 11.98 12.35 18.76
C GLN A 189 11.87 12.97 17.36
N GLY A 190 10.72 12.84 16.70
CA GLY A 190 10.50 13.50 15.41
C GLY A 190 9.40 12.87 14.56
N CYS A 191 9.37 13.24 13.29
CA CYS A 191 8.57 12.59 12.26
C CYS A 191 9.33 11.38 11.69
N PHE A 192 8.58 10.34 11.32
CA PHE A 192 9.14 9.09 10.82
C PHE A 192 8.69 8.82 9.40
N MET A 193 9.63 8.35 8.60
CA MET A 193 9.39 7.88 7.26
C MET A 193 9.70 6.39 7.15
N ALA A 194 8.94 5.72 6.31
CA ALA A 194 9.17 4.35 5.90
C ALA A 194 9.69 4.32 4.47
N LEU A 195 10.53 3.34 4.17
CA LEU A 195 11.03 3.01 2.84
C LEU A 195 11.33 1.52 2.73
N LEU A 196 11.32 0.99 1.51
CA LEU A 196 11.78 -0.38 1.25
C LEU A 196 13.26 -0.39 0.89
N HIS A 197 14.06 -1.01 1.74
CA HIS A 197 15.44 -1.37 1.40
C HIS A 197 15.45 -2.67 0.58
N ASN A 198 16.14 -2.65 -0.57
CA ASN A 198 16.22 -3.78 -1.52
C ASN A 198 14.85 -4.38 -1.89
N GLY A 199 13.79 -3.56 -1.92
CA GLY A 199 12.43 -3.97 -2.30
C GLY A 199 11.73 -4.95 -1.36
N THR A 200 12.33 -5.32 -0.22
CA THR A 200 11.85 -6.44 0.61
C THR A 200 11.80 -6.14 2.10
N LYS A 201 12.71 -5.32 2.61
CA LYS A 201 12.79 -4.97 4.03
C LYS A 201 12.23 -3.58 4.25
N LEU A 202 11.19 -3.46 5.07
CA LEU A 202 10.72 -2.16 5.55
C LEU A 202 11.76 -1.59 6.50
N ASP A 203 12.18 -0.36 6.23
CA ASP A 203 13.05 0.40 7.08
C ASP A 203 12.32 1.67 7.54
N LEU A 204 12.41 1.95 8.84
CA LEU A 204 11.81 3.13 9.46
C LEU A 204 12.91 3.97 10.03
N GLN A 205 12.94 5.23 9.62
CA GLN A 205 13.95 6.19 10.03
C GLN A 205 13.33 7.56 10.31
N PRO A 206 13.93 8.36 11.21
CA PRO A 206 13.54 9.75 11.37
C PRO A 206 13.78 10.53 10.07
N ASN A 207 12.89 11.46 9.74
CA ASN A 207 13.16 12.44 8.68
C ASN A 207 13.72 13.73 9.32
N PRO A 208 14.82 14.31 8.77
CA PRO A 208 15.39 15.57 9.26
C PRO A 208 14.46 16.79 9.13
N ASP A 209 13.51 16.80 8.19
CA ASP A 209 12.55 17.89 7.99
C ASP A 209 11.11 17.36 7.93
N CYS A 210 10.32 17.63 8.96
CA CYS A 210 8.91 17.22 9.02
C CYS A 210 7.98 18.01 8.09
N ASN A 211 8.49 19.07 7.45
CA ASN A 211 7.74 19.84 6.44
C ASN A 211 7.87 19.24 5.03
N ASP A 212 8.75 18.25 4.84
CA ASP A 212 8.87 17.51 3.59
C ASP A 212 7.50 17.04 3.09
N LYS A 213 7.28 17.16 1.79
CA LYS A 213 6.02 16.74 1.17
C LYS A 213 6.17 15.30 0.70
N LEU A 214 5.70 14.36 1.52
CA LEU A 214 5.73 12.94 1.22
C LEU A 214 4.31 12.36 1.16
N PRO A 215 4.10 11.32 0.34
CA PRO A 215 2.92 10.46 0.48
C PRO A 215 2.93 9.79 1.87
N PHE A 216 1.82 9.20 2.27
CA PHE A 216 1.68 8.69 3.63
C PHE A 216 0.74 7.48 3.71
N ILE A 217 0.87 6.71 4.79
CA ILE A 217 0.04 5.53 5.03
C ILE A 217 -0.79 5.76 6.29
N CYS A 218 -2.11 5.63 6.16
CA CYS A 218 -3.01 5.57 7.30
C CYS A 218 -3.26 4.11 7.71
N GLY A 219 -3.40 3.85 9.01
CA GLY A 219 -3.65 2.52 9.57
C GLY A 219 -4.55 2.55 10.81
N TYR A 220 -5.32 1.48 11.02
CA TYR A 220 -6.07 1.25 12.25
C TYR A 220 -6.36 -0.25 12.48
N ASP A 221 -6.54 -0.64 13.75
CA ASP A 221 -6.90 -2.02 14.15
C ASP A 221 -8.39 -2.27 13.92
N ASN A 222 -8.73 -3.32 13.18
CA ASN A 222 -10.11 -3.64 12.83
C ASN A 222 -10.81 -4.59 13.81
N ARG A 223 -10.19 -4.88 14.97
CA ARG A 223 -10.82 -5.65 16.06
C ARG A 223 -11.46 -4.76 17.11
N VAL A 224 -11.16 -3.46 17.09
CA VAL A 224 -11.68 -2.50 18.06
C VAL A 224 -12.76 -1.69 17.37
N ASP A 225 -14.01 -1.90 17.77
CA ASP A 225 -15.10 -1.00 17.41
C ASP A 225 -14.99 0.22 18.31
N TYR A 226 -14.83 1.40 17.70
CA TYR A 226 -14.89 2.68 18.41
C TYR A 226 -16.24 3.29 18.06
N ASP A 227 -17.27 2.84 18.77
CA ASP A 227 -18.56 3.55 18.88
C ASP A 227 -18.41 4.78 19.81
#